data_AF-A0AAV7AJV4-F1
#
_entry.id   AF-A0AAV7AJV4-F1
#
_cell.length_a   1.000
_cell.length_b   1.000
_cell.length_c   1.000
_cell.angle_alpha   90.00
_cell.angle_beta   90.00
_cell.angle_gamma   90.00
#
_symmetry.space_group_name_H-M   'P 1'
#
loop_
_entity.id
_entity.type
_entity.pdbx_description
1 polymer ?
#
loop_
_entity_poly.entity_id
_entity_poly.type
_entity_poly.pdbx_seq_one_letter_code
_entity_poly.pdbx_strand_id
1 'polypeptide(L)'
;MMIPGNVAGVAKQFLRCVFHQLAPNGIFSQLFQSNIKDGSFLRTLATSLMDFSELSSFAALSQLLEGLNNKKNLPAGGTMLRCLENIATFMEALPMDSPSNLWTTICNQFQTFFTKLPSVLPLKCSLDSSLRIMICLLKIPTSNATRSLLEPFSKLLSFVIQNGVFTLAYLVELCGLCYRAFTKERDKYYLTRSVILDLLQALKLKSPLPDTNLLLLVQFICADVGTKLSESTIIHKQMIASLPSCGTAAMECTRQYVGEILDFIADMHTLTKLKSHMKTCSQPLHEDTFGGHLKVGLAQIAAMEITRGNHRDNKAVIRYLPWLYHPPSAMQQGPKEFIECVSHIRLLSWLLLGSLTHGVVCMNSPSPCMPIPLDAGSHVADHLIVILIGFPEQSKTSVLHMCSLFHAFIFAQLWTVYCEQAAIAPTIQNQNEFTAILTALEFWSRVTPSILQLMAHNTVMVEMVCLHLISLMEALQECNSTVFVKLIPMWLPMIQSNIKHLSAGLQLRLQAIQNNANQQNLRMLQGSAQFSHNSGVLKKWLQCTQFKMAQVEIQSSEAASQFYPL
;
A
#
# COMPACT_ATOMS: atom_id res chain seq x y z
N MET A 1 -48.10 5.56 -15.79
CA MET A 1 -49.56 5.67 -15.63
C MET A 1 -50.10 4.24 -15.56
N MET A 2 -50.62 3.81 -14.41
CA MET A 2 -51.04 2.41 -14.19
C MET A 2 -52.52 2.25 -14.50
N ILE A 3 -52.87 1.21 -15.26
CA ILE A 3 -54.24 0.85 -15.59
C ILE A 3 -54.84 0.10 -14.38
N PRO A 4 -55.98 0.53 -13.81
CA PRO A 4 -56.66 -0.19 -12.73
C PRO A 4 -56.95 -1.64 -13.15
N GLY A 5 -56.65 -2.60 -12.26
CA GLY A 5 -57.00 -4.02 -12.45
C GLY A 5 -55.90 -4.92 -13.03
N ASN A 6 -54.72 -4.40 -13.38
CA ASN A 6 -53.60 -5.27 -13.76
C ASN A 6 -52.95 -5.93 -12.52
N VAL A 7 -52.36 -7.12 -12.70
CA VAL A 7 -51.79 -7.93 -11.61
C VAL A 7 -50.75 -7.15 -10.78
N ALA A 8 -49.89 -6.38 -11.44
CA ALA A 8 -48.87 -5.56 -10.78
C ALA A 8 -49.48 -4.45 -9.91
N GLY A 9 -50.56 -3.81 -10.36
CA GLY A 9 -51.28 -2.78 -9.62
C GLY A 9 -51.99 -3.36 -8.39
N VAL A 10 -52.61 -4.53 -8.53
CA VAL A 10 -53.21 -5.26 -7.40
C VAL A 10 -52.14 -5.64 -6.38
N ALA A 11 -51.00 -6.17 -6.82
CA ALA A 11 -49.88 -6.52 -5.93
C ALA A 11 -49.30 -5.28 -5.22
N LYS A 12 -49.11 -4.15 -5.93
CA LYS A 12 -48.67 -2.88 -5.34
C LYS A 12 -49.63 -2.40 -4.26
N GLN A 13 -50.95 -2.43 -4.54
CA GLN A 13 -51.96 -1.99 -3.58
C GLN A 13 -52.06 -2.94 -2.38
N PHE A 14 -51.92 -4.25 -2.60
CA PHE A 14 -51.84 -5.24 -1.52
C PHE A 14 -50.69 -4.91 -0.56
N LEU A 15 -49.49 -4.65 -1.08
CA LEU A 15 -48.34 -4.25 -0.24
C LEU A 15 -48.65 -2.97 0.55
N ARG A 16 -49.20 -1.93 -0.10
CA ARG A 16 -49.56 -0.67 0.56
C ARG A 16 -50.53 -0.89 1.72
N CYS A 17 -51.63 -1.60 1.48
CA CYS A 17 -52.65 -1.85 2.49
C CYS A 17 -52.09 -2.68 3.66
N VAL A 18 -51.38 -3.77 3.38
CA VAL A 18 -50.82 -4.64 4.42
C VAL A 18 -49.81 -3.89 5.29
N PHE A 19 -48.85 -3.18 4.68
CA PHE A 19 -47.83 -2.48 5.44
C PHE A 19 -48.37 -1.24 6.17
N HIS A 20 -49.37 -0.55 5.62
CA HIS A 20 -50.03 0.55 6.32
C HIS A 20 -50.79 0.07 7.56
N GLN A 21 -51.56 -1.01 7.45
CA GLN A 21 -52.32 -1.57 8.58
C GLN A 21 -51.42 -2.17 9.66
N LEU A 22 -50.28 -2.73 9.28
CA LEU A 22 -49.33 -3.35 10.23
C LEU A 22 -48.27 -2.36 10.76
N ALA A 23 -48.13 -1.17 10.17
CA ALA A 23 -47.17 -0.15 10.60
C ALA A 23 -47.27 0.19 12.10
N PRO A 24 -48.46 0.46 12.67
CA PRO A 24 -48.60 0.72 14.11
C PRO A 24 -48.15 -0.44 15.01
N ASN A 25 -48.14 -1.67 14.48
CA ASN A 25 -47.73 -2.88 15.21
C ASN A 25 -46.21 -3.18 15.08
N GLY A 26 -45.42 -2.23 14.56
CA GLY A 26 -43.97 -2.36 14.49
C GLY A 26 -43.47 -3.34 13.41
N ILE A 27 -44.26 -3.57 12.35
CA ILE A 27 -43.93 -4.52 11.28
C ILE A 27 -42.57 -4.24 10.63
N PHE A 28 -42.19 -2.97 10.45
CA PHE A 28 -40.93 -2.62 9.82
C PHE A 28 -39.73 -3.09 10.65
N SER A 29 -39.78 -2.92 11.97
CA SER A 29 -38.73 -3.44 12.87
C SER A 29 -38.57 -4.96 12.72
N GLN A 30 -39.67 -5.71 12.64
CA GLN A 30 -39.64 -7.17 12.51
C GLN A 30 -39.16 -7.60 11.11
N LEU A 31 -39.71 -6.99 10.06
CA LEU A 31 -39.40 -7.29 8.67
C LEU A 31 -37.91 -7.10 8.40
N PHE A 32 -37.34 -5.96 8.78
CA PHE A 32 -35.94 -5.66 8.49
C PHE A 32 -34.98 -6.53 9.30
N GLN A 33 -35.39 -7.12 10.43
CA GLN A 33 -34.57 -8.09 11.17
C GLN A 33 -34.71 -9.54 10.64
N SER A 34 -35.69 -9.78 9.76
CA SER A 34 -36.01 -11.10 9.21
C SER A 34 -35.07 -11.51 8.07
N ASN A 35 -35.05 -12.81 7.78
CA ASN A 35 -34.33 -13.36 6.63
C ASN A 35 -35.22 -13.32 5.37
N ILE A 36 -35.04 -12.28 4.55
CA ILE A 36 -35.79 -12.10 3.30
C ILE A 36 -35.05 -12.83 2.18
N LYS A 37 -35.62 -13.96 1.71
CA LYS A 37 -34.98 -14.80 0.68
C LYS A 37 -34.90 -14.11 -0.69
N ASP A 38 -35.90 -13.29 -1.03
CA ASP A 38 -35.94 -12.54 -2.28
C ASP A 38 -35.27 -11.17 -2.12
N GLY A 39 -34.07 -11.02 -2.67
CA GLY A 39 -33.30 -9.78 -2.62
C GLY A 39 -33.94 -8.59 -3.34
N SER A 40 -34.95 -8.81 -4.18
CA SER A 40 -35.69 -7.74 -4.87
C SER A 40 -36.85 -7.18 -4.05
N PHE A 41 -37.31 -7.91 -3.02
CA PHE A 41 -38.54 -7.59 -2.29
C PHE A 41 -38.51 -6.20 -1.66
N LEU A 42 -37.42 -5.83 -0.96
CA LEU A 42 -37.33 -4.53 -0.30
C LEU A 42 -37.26 -3.36 -1.28
N ARG A 43 -36.66 -3.55 -2.46
CA ARG A 43 -36.67 -2.55 -3.54
C ARG A 43 -38.08 -2.39 -4.12
N THR A 44 -38.79 -3.50 -4.30
CA THR A 44 -40.20 -3.50 -4.72
C THR A 44 -41.10 -2.84 -3.68
N LEU A 45 -40.86 -3.07 -2.39
CA LEU A 45 -41.59 -2.42 -1.31
C LEU A 45 -41.31 -0.90 -1.29
N ALA A 46 -40.04 -0.49 -1.37
CA ALA A 46 -39.65 0.92 -1.40
C ALA A 46 -40.28 1.66 -2.59
N THR A 47 -40.31 1.06 -3.77
CA THR A 47 -40.96 1.65 -4.96
C THR A 47 -42.48 1.63 -4.86
N SER A 48 -43.06 0.63 -4.18
CA SER A 48 -44.51 0.54 -3.96
C SER A 48 -45.07 1.62 -3.04
N LEU A 49 -44.29 2.01 -2.03
CA LEU A 49 -44.65 3.01 -1.02
C LEU A 49 -44.27 4.44 -1.44
N MET A 50 -43.49 4.64 -2.50
CA MET A 50 -42.87 5.93 -2.83
C MET A 50 -43.90 7.06 -3.06
N ASP A 51 -44.96 6.76 -3.80
CA ASP A 51 -46.06 7.66 -4.16
C ASP A 51 -47.31 7.47 -3.28
N PHE A 52 -47.18 6.78 -2.14
CA PHE A 52 -48.30 6.51 -1.23
C PHE A 52 -48.30 7.51 -0.07
N SER A 53 -49.31 8.39 -0.02
CA SER A 53 -49.38 9.51 0.92
C SER A 53 -49.59 9.08 2.38
N GLU A 54 -50.31 7.98 2.62
CA GLU A 54 -50.61 7.49 3.98
C GLU A 54 -49.41 6.79 4.64
N LEU A 55 -48.52 6.22 3.83
CA LEU A 55 -47.30 5.58 4.28
C LEU A 55 -46.24 5.63 3.17
N SER A 56 -45.44 6.70 3.19
CA SER A 56 -44.33 6.84 2.25
C SER A 56 -43.17 5.92 2.62
N SER A 57 -42.29 5.64 1.68
CA SER A 57 -41.05 4.87 1.92
C SER A 57 -40.14 5.55 2.96
N PHE A 58 -40.17 6.88 3.01
CA PHE A 58 -39.49 7.67 4.04
C PHE A 58 -40.14 7.48 5.42
N ALA A 59 -41.47 7.45 5.51
CA ALA A 59 -42.18 7.17 6.75
C ALA A 59 -41.88 5.76 7.25
N ALA A 60 -41.85 4.76 6.35
CA ALA A 60 -41.47 3.38 6.69
C ALA A 60 -40.04 3.29 7.28
N LEU A 61 -39.07 3.95 6.64
CA LEU A 61 -37.69 4.01 7.14
C LEU A 61 -37.61 4.75 8.48
N SER A 62 -38.34 5.85 8.64
CA SER A 62 -38.38 6.61 9.90
C SER A 62 -38.95 5.77 11.04
N GLN A 63 -40.07 5.06 10.83
CA GLN A 63 -40.68 4.18 11.83
C GLN A 63 -39.77 3.00 12.20
N LEU A 64 -39.02 2.46 11.23
CA LEU A 64 -38.00 1.45 11.50
C LEU A 64 -36.92 2.00 12.45
N LEU A 65 -36.31 3.13 12.10
CA LEU A 65 -35.23 3.71 12.90
C LEU A 65 -35.71 4.16 14.27
N GLU A 66 -36.91 4.72 14.38
CA GLU A 66 -37.54 5.06 15.64
C GLU A 66 -37.74 3.81 16.51
N GLY A 67 -38.27 2.72 15.94
CA GLY A 67 -38.44 1.45 16.63
C GLY A 67 -37.12 0.82 17.11
N LEU A 68 -36.03 1.00 16.36
CA LEU A 68 -34.69 0.57 16.77
C LEU A 68 -34.11 1.49 17.86
N ASN A 69 -34.27 2.80 17.71
CA ASN A 69 -33.72 3.80 18.63
C ASN A 69 -34.42 3.83 19.98
N ASN A 70 -35.72 3.53 20.02
CA ASN A 70 -36.52 3.44 21.25
C ASN A 70 -36.13 2.24 22.13
N LYS A 71 -35.45 1.23 21.57
CA LYS A 71 -34.90 0.12 22.36
C LYS A 71 -33.67 0.59 23.13
N LYS A 72 -33.53 0.06 24.36
CA LYS A 72 -32.35 0.28 25.20
C LYS A 72 -31.06 -0.14 24.48
N ASN A 73 -31.10 -1.32 23.86
CA ASN A 73 -30.00 -1.87 23.05
C ASN A 73 -30.52 -2.22 21.65
N LEU A 74 -29.66 -2.04 20.65
CA LEU A 74 -29.90 -2.56 19.30
C LEU A 74 -29.84 -4.10 19.31
N PRO A 75 -30.45 -4.78 18.31
CA PRO A 75 -30.23 -6.21 18.10
C PRO A 75 -28.73 -6.50 17.99
N ALA A 76 -28.28 -7.63 18.53
CA ALA A 76 -26.86 -8.00 18.52
C ALA A 76 -26.52 -9.02 17.41
N GLY A 77 -25.27 -9.02 16.97
CA GLY A 77 -24.70 -10.06 16.11
C GLY A 77 -25.38 -10.19 14.75
N GLY A 78 -25.66 -11.42 14.33
CA GLY A 78 -26.17 -11.72 12.98
C GLY A 78 -27.54 -11.09 12.67
N THR A 79 -28.38 -10.84 13.67
CA THR A 79 -29.66 -10.14 13.46
C THR A 79 -29.44 -8.69 13.06
N MET A 80 -28.44 -8.02 13.63
CA MET A 80 -28.09 -6.65 13.24
C MET A 80 -27.47 -6.61 11.85
N LEU A 81 -26.61 -7.56 11.50
CA LEU A 81 -26.06 -7.66 10.14
C LEU A 81 -27.16 -7.77 9.09
N ARG A 82 -28.14 -8.65 9.30
CA ARG A 82 -29.32 -8.76 8.42
C ARG A 82 -30.10 -7.45 8.35
N CYS A 83 -30.29 -6.80 9.50
CA CYS A 83 -30.99 -5.52 9.55
C CYS A 83 -30.27 -4.42 8.76
N LEU A 84 -28.94 -4.33 8.85
CA LEU A 84 -28.16 -3.41 8.03
C LEU A 84 -28.26 -3.72 6.54
N GLU A 85 -28.18 -4.99 6.15
CA GLU A 85 -28.29 -5.39 4.73
C GLU A 85 -29.66 -5.04 4.14
N ASN A 86 -30.72 -5.26 4.93
CA ASN A 86 -32.08 -4.89 4.56
C ASN A 86 -32.26 -3.36 4.48
N ILE A 87 -31.71 -2.59 5.45
CA ILE A 87 -31.73 -1.12 5.41
C ILE A 87 -30.99 -0.61 4.17
N ALA A 88 -29.77 -1.12 3.90
CA ALA A 88 -28.98 -0.73 2.72
C ALA A 88 -29.76 -0.97 1.43
N THR A 89 -30.31 -2.18 1.25
CA THR A 89 -31.07 -2.57 0.05
C THR A 89 -32.32 -1.72 -0.14
N PHE A 90 -33.03 -1.38 0.94
CA PHE A 90 -34.20 -0.51 0.88
C PHE A 90 -33.83 0.94 0.52
N MET A 91 -32.77 1.47 1.13
CA MET A 91 -32.31 2.85 0.90
C MET A 91 -31.80 3.08 -0.52
N GLU A 92 -31.16 2.09 -1.13
CA GLU A 92 -30.71 2.14 -2.53
C GLU A 92 -31.86 2.34 -3.54
N ALA A 93 -33.09 2.02 -3.16
CA ALA A 93 -34.28 2.22 -3.99
C ALA A 93 -35.00 3.57 -3.74
N LEU A 94 -34.51 4.38 -2.80
CA LEU A 94 -35.11 5.69 -2.49
C LEU A 94 -34.62 6.78 -3.45
N PRO A 95 -35.50 7.73 -3.85
CA PRO A 95 -35.11 8.83 -4.73
C PRO A 95 -34.32 9.89 -3.96
N MET A 96 -33.10 10.20 -4.45
CA MET A 96 -32.20 11.17 -3.81
C MET A 96 -32.74 12.60 -3.89
N ASP A 97 -33.52 12.94 -4.93
CA ASP A 97 -34.11 14.26 -5.17
C ASP A 97 -35.36 14.57 -4.33
N SER A 98 -35.62 13.78 -3.28
CA SER A 98 -36.76 13.97 -2.37
C SER A 98 -36.63 15.24 -1.52
N PRO A 99 -37.76 15.78 -1.01
CA PRO A 99 -37.76 16.97 -0.15
C PRO A 99 -36.75 16.90 1.02
N SER A 100 -36.01 17.98 1.23
CA SER A 100 -34.90 18.06 2.19
C SER A 100 -35.32 17.82 3.65
N ASN A 101 -36.57 18.16 4.00
CA ASN A 101 -37.13 17.95 5.33
C ASN A 101 -37.27 16.45 5.69
N LEU A 102 -37.68 15.61 4.74
CA LEU A 102 -37.77 14.16 4.95
C LEU A 102 -36.41 13.57 5.26
N TRP A 103 -35.40 13.93 4.46
CA TRP A 103 -34.04 13.49 4.68
C TRP A 103 -33.43 14.01 5.98
N THR A 104 -33.77 15.22 6.39
CA THR A 104 -33.30 15.78 7.68
C THR A 104 -33.78 14.91 8.86
N THR A 105 -35.05 14.51 8.86
CA THR A 105 -35.61 13.59 9.87
C THR A 105 -34.88 12.25 9.87
N ILE A 106 -34.66 11.67 8.70
CA ILE A 106 -33.94 10.39 8.54
C ILE A 106 -32.49 10.51 9.04
N CYS A 107 -31.77 11.57 8.68
CA CYS A 107 -30.40 11.81 9.16
C CYS A 107 -30.34 11.92 10.68
N ASN A 108 -31.28 12.63 11.32
CA ASN A 108 -31.33 12.72 12.78
C ASN A 108 -31.53 11.35 13.45
N GLN A 109 -32.40 10.50 12.90
CA GLN A 109 -32.61 9.14 13.39
C GLN A 109 -31.35 8.27 13.21
N PHE A 110 -30.66 8.41 12.07
CA PHE A 110 -29.40 7.72 11.81
C PHE A 110 -28.28 8.16 12.74
N GLN A 111 -28.23 9.44 13.14
CA GLN A 111 -27.25 9.94 14.10
C GLN A 111 -27.32 9.14 15.41
N THR A 112 -28.52 8.98 15.98
CA THR A 112 -28.73 8.16 17.19
C THR A 112 -28.41 6.69 16.93
N PHE A 113 -28.84 6.14 15.79
CA PHE A 113 -28.61 4.74 15.46
C PHE A 113 -27.11 4.41 15.36
N PHE A 114 -26.33 5.22 14.64
CA PHE A 114 -24.90 4.98 14.43
C PHE A 114 -24.07 5.12 15.70
N THR A 115 -24.47 5.95 16.66
CA THR A 115 -23.78 6.02 17.95
C THR A 115 -23.91 4.74 18.76
N LYS A 116 -25.03 4.01 18.62
CA LYS A 116 -25.27 2.71 19.27
C LYS A 116 -24.72 1.52 18.49
N LEU A 117 -24.48 1.66 17.18
CA LEU A 117 -24.20 0.53 16.30
C LEU A 117 -22.89 -0.22 16.59
N PRO A 118 -21.72 0.42 16.81
CA PRO A 118 -20.46 -0.29 17.02
C PRO A 118 -20.47 -1.28 18.18
N SER A 119 -21.27 -1.04 19.24
CA SER A 119 -21.30 -1.89 20.43
C SER A 119 -22.05 -3.21 20.24
N VAL A 120 -22.77 -3.39 19.13
CA VAL A 120 -23.58 -4.59 18.86
C VAL A 120 -23.13 -5.37 17.63
N LEU A 121 -22.19 -4.82 16.86
CA LEU A 121 -21.68 -5.45 15.63
C LEU A 121 -20.74 -6.61 15.95
N PRO A 122 -20.89 -7.76 15.25
CA PRO A 122 -19.95 -8.86 15.40
C PRO A 122 -18.60 -8.53 14.77
N LEU A 123 -17.53 -9.07 15.36
CA LEU A 123 -16.17 -8.96 14.84
C LEU A 123 -15.96 -9.94 13.68
N LYS A 124 -14.98 -9.66 12.81
CA LYS A 124 -14.55 -10.51 11.68
C LYS A 124 -15.66 -10.86 10.67
N CYS A 125 -16.70 -10.03 10.59
CA CYS A 125 -17.79 -10.19 9.64
C CYS A 125 -17.74 -9.08 8.58
N SER A 126 -18.37 -9.31 7.42
CA SER A 126 -18.53 -8.24 6.42
C SER A 126 -19.44 -7.14 6.98
N LEU A 127 -18.97 -5.89 6.90
CA LEU A 127 -19.69 -4.70 7.31
C LEU A 127 -19.97 -3.75 6.13
N ASP A 128 -19.94 -4.29 4.90
CA ASP A 128 -20.21 -3.51 3.67
C ASP A 128 -21.58 -2.83 3.70
N SER A 129 -22.60 -3.47 4.30
CA SER A 129 -23.93 -2.88 4.46
C SER A 129 -23.90 -1.57 5.25
N SER A 130 -23.03 -1.46 6.27
CA SER A 130 -22.84 -0.22 7.01
C SER A 130 -22.27 0.90 6.12
N LEU A 131 -21.26 0.58 5.31
CA LEU A 131 -20.66 1.53 4.37
C LEU A 131 -21.66 1.95 3.28
N ARG A 132 -22.46 1.01 2.75
CA ARG A 132 -23.52 1.29 1.76
C ARG A 132 -24.57 2.25 2.29
N ILE A 133 -25.00 2.12 3.56
CA ILE A 133 -25.92 3.07 4.19
C ILE A 133 -25.28 4.46 4.29
N MET A 134 -24.03 4.55 4.75
CA MET A 134 -23.30 5.83 4.84
C MET A 134 -23.16 6.49 3.47
N ILE A 135 -22.85 5.71 2.41
CA ILE A 135 -22.79 6.15 1.01
C ILE A 135 -24.15 6.71 0.56
N CYS A 136 -25.26 6.00 0.85
CA CYS A 136 -26.61 6.49 0.50
C CYS A 136 -26.91 7.83 1.17
N LEU A 137 -26.52 7.99 2.43
CA LEU A 137 -26.74 9.24 3.18
C LEU A 137 -25.89 10.40 2.64
N LEU A 138 -24.65 10.16 2.20
CA LEU A 138 -23.81 11.20 1.58
C LEU A 138 -24.24 11.61 0.17
N LYS A 139 -25.05 10.79 -0.51
CA LYS A 139 -25.64 11.14 -1.82
C LYS A 139 -26.78 12.16 -1.70
N ILE A 140 -27.29 12.42 -0.49
CA ILE A 140 -28.39 13.33 -0.26
C ILE A 140 -27.91 14.80 -0.36
N PRO A 141 -28.61 15.68 -1.11
CA PRO A 141 -28.21 17.10 -1.31
C PRO A 141 -28.22 18.02 -0.06
N THR A 142 -28.29 17.52 1.17
CA THR A 142 -28.50 18.33 2.39
C THR A 142 -27.23 18.48 3.24
N SER A 143 -26.50 19.58 3.09
CA SER A 143 -25.18 19.74 3.74
C SER A 143 -25.21 19.78 5.27
N ASN A 144 -26.21 20.38 5.91
CA ASN A 144 -26.21 20.53 7.38
C ASN A 144 -26.55 19.23 8.12
N ALA A 145 -27.56 18.49 7.67
CA ALA A 145 -27.99 17.24 8.29
C ALA A 145 -26.99 16.10 8.02
N THR A 146 -26.37 16.06 6.82
CA THR A 146 -25.30 15.09 6.53
C THR A 146 -24.01 15.43 7.27
N ARG A 147 -23.73 16.71 7.55
CA ARG A 147 -22.57 17.12 8.34
C ARG A 147 -22.60 16.61 9.78
N SER A 148 -23.77 16.55 10.44
CA SER A 148 -23.86 16.02 11.81
C SER A 148 -23.55 14.52 11.89
N LEU A 149 -23.62 13.81 10.77
CA LEU A 149 -23.30 12.40 10.66
C LEU A 149 -21.80 12.11 10.57
N LEU A 150 -20.94 13.11 10.28
CA LEU A 150 -19.51 12.90 10.07
C LEU A 150 -18.80 12.25 11.28
N GLU A 151 -19.12 12.68 12.50
CA GLU A 151 -18.52 12.11 13.71
C GLU A 151 -19.01 10.66 13.96
N PRO A 152 -20.33 10.36 13.98
CA PRO A 152 -20.80 8.97 14.03
C PRO A 152 -20.23 8.09 12.92
N PHE A 153 -20.10 8.64 11.71
CA PHE A 153 -19.51 7.95 10.56
C PHE A 153 -18.06 7.60 10.80
N SER A 154 -17.25 8.53 11.28
CA SER A 154 -15.84 8.28 11.61
C SER A 154 -15.70 7.20 12.68
N LYS A 155 -16.50 7.24 13.76
CA LYS A 155 -16.47 6.22 14.82
C LYS A 155 -16.84 4.83 14.30
N LEU A 156 -17.89 4.73 13.47
CA LEU A 156 -18.29 3.48 12.84
C LEU A 156 -17.24 2.99 11.84
N LEU A 157 -16.66 3.90 11.05
CA LEU A 157 -15.65 3.59 10.07
C LEU A 157 -14.38 3.03 10.72
N SER A 158 -13.90 3.65 11.80
CA SER A 158 -12.78 3.12 12.58
C SER A 158 -13.10 1.74 13.16
N PHE A 159 -14.33 1.51 13.64
CA PHE A 159 -14.75 0.17 14.07
C PHE A 159 -14.70 -0.84 12.90
N VAL A 160 -15.21 -0.48 11.72
CA VAL A 160 -15.19 -1.33 10.52
C VAL A 160 -13.76 -1.69 10.11
N ILE A 161 -12.85 -0.71 10.10
CA ILE A 161 -11.45 -0.89 9.75
C ILE A 161 -10.72 -1.79 10.76
N GLN A 162 -10.98 -1.60 12.05
CA GLN A 162 -10.29 -2.32 13.12
C GLN A 162 -10.83 -3.75 13.33
N ASN A 163 -12.13 -3.95 13.12
CA ASN A 163 -12.81 -5.16 13.58
C ASN A 163 -13.58 -5.92 12.50
N GLY A 164 -13.85 -5.30 11.35
CA GLY A 164 -14.68 -5.87 10.29
C GLY A 164 -13.88 -6.39 9.09
N VAL A 165 -14.61 -7.00 8.17
CA VAL A 165 -14.19 -7.21 6.78
C VAL A 165 -14.95 -6.19 5.92
N PHE A 166 -14.26 -5.54 4.99
CA PHE A 166 -14.89 -4.55 4.11
C PHE A 166 -14.29 -4.59 2.70
N THR A 167 -15.09 -4.17 1.74
CA THR A 167 -14.68 -3.99 0.35
C THR A 167 -14.12 -2.59 0.15
N LEU A 168 -12.88 -2.51 -0.35
CA LEU A 168 -12.17 -1.23 -0.56
C LEU A 168 -12.92 -0.26 -1.50
N ALA A 169 -13.67 -0.77 -2.47
CA ALA A 169 -14.47 0.08 -3.37
C ALA A 169 -15.50 0.93 -2.59
N TYR A 170 -16.15 0.39 -1.56
CA TYR A 170 -17.07 1.16 -0.73
C TYR A 170 -16.35 2.19 0.13
N LEU A 171 -15.16 1.88 0.66
CA LEU A 171 -14.34 2.85 1.39
C LEU A 171 -13.95 4.05 0.49
N VAL A 172 -13.51 3.76 -0.74
CA VAL A 172 -13.15 4.77 -1.73
C VAL A 172 -14.36 5.61 -2.15
N GLU A 173 -15.50 4.99 -2.45
CA GLU A 173 -16.74 5.72 -2.76
C GLU A 173 -17.18 6.61 -1.59
N LEU A 174 -17.16 6.10 -0.35
CA LEU A 174 -17.55 6.83 0.85
C LEU A 174 -16.68 8.08 1.06
N CYS A 175 -15.35 7.93 1.05
CA CYS A 175 -14.42 9.05 1.21
C CYS A 175 -14.52 10.04 0.04
N GLY A 176 -14.68 9.55 -1.19
CA GLY A 176 -14.83 10.39 -2.37
C GLY A 176 -16.14 11.20 -2.37
N LEU A 177 -17.24 10.62 -1.90
CA LEU A 177 -18.50 11.33 -1.71
C LEU A 177 -18.38 12.37 -0.60
N CYS A 178 -17.74 12.04 0.54
CA CYS A 178 -17.47 13.01 1.60
C CYS A 178 -16.66 14.21 1.09
N TYR A 179 -15.60 13.95 0.31
CA TYR A 179 -14.79 15.00 -0.28
C TYR A 179 -15.59 15.92 -1.22
N ARG A 180 -16.55 15.37 -1.98
CA ARG A 180 -17.40 16.13 -2.92
C ARG A 180 -18.59 16.82 -2.26
N ALA A 181 -19.15 16.24 -1.20
CA ALA A 181 -20.37 16.71 -0.55
C ALA A 181 -20.18 18.03 0.23
N PHE A 182 -18.95 18.32 0.67
CA PHE A 182 -18.65 19.49 1.48
C PHE A 182 -17.75 20.48 0.74
N THR A 183 -17.86 21.76 1.10
CA THR A 183 -17.00 22.83 0.55
C THR A 183 -15.87 23.20 1.51
N LYS A 184 -16.11 23.13 2.82
CA LYS A 184 -15.11 23.42 3.86
C LYS A 184 -14.11 22.27 3.98
N GLU A 185 -12.82 22.58 3.86
CA GLU A 185 -11.74 21.58 3.90
C GLU A 185 -11.82 20.63 5.10
N ARG A 186 -12.06 21.16 6.30
CA ARG A 186 -12.20 20.36 7.52
C ARG A 186 -13.25 19.24 7.37
N ASP A 187 -14.37 19.55 6.74
CA ASP A 187 -15.48 18.62 6.58
C ASP A 187 -15.25 17.71 5.35
N LYS A 188 -14.65 18.24 4.26
CA LYS A 188 -14.23 17.46 3.07
C LYS A 188 -13.31 16.30 3.42
N TYR A 189 -12.28 16.59 4.21
CA TYR A 189 -11.24 15.62 4.56
C TYR A 189 -11.61 14.75 5.76
N TYR A 190 -12.78 14.93 6.38
CA TYR A 190 -13.07 14.36 7.69
C TYR A 190 -12.94 12.82 7.71
N LEU A 191 -13.63 12.13 6.81
CA LEU A 191 -13.58 10.66 6.75
C LEU A 191 -12.23 10.15 6.25
N THR A 192 -11.69 10.74 5.19
CA THR A 192 -10.35 10.38 4.68
C THR A 192 -9.28 10.51 5.77
N ARG A 193 -9.29 11.60 6.54
CA ARG A 193 -8.37 11.82 7.65
C ARG A 193 -8.53 10.77 8.75
N SER A 194 -9.76 10.35 9.06
CA SER A 194 -10.02 9.23 9.99
C SER A 194 -9.30 7.96 9.54
N VAL A 195 -9.43 7.60 8.26
CA VAL A 195 -8.77 6.42 7.66
C VAL A 195 -7.24 6.52 7.76
N ILE A 196 -6.67 7.68 7.44
CA ILE A 196 -5.21 7.90 7.53
C ILE A 196 -4.75 7.81 8.98
N LEU A 197 -5.51 8.34 9.94
CA LEU A 197 -5.16 8.26 11.36
C LEU A 197 -5.21 6.82 11.88
N ASP A 198 -6.19 6.01 11.48
CA ASP A 198 -6.24 4.58 11.82
C ASP A 198 -5.01 3.83 11.27
N LEU A 199 -4.62 4.09 10.01
CA LEU A 199 -3.39 3.53 9.44
C LEU A 199 -2.16 3.94 10.27
N LEU A 200 -2.00 5.22 10.60
CA LEU A 200 -0.84 5.72 11.36
C LEU A 200 -0.78 5.13 12.78
N GLN A 201 -1.92 4.96 13.45
CA GLN A 201 -1.95 4.29 14.76
C GLN A 201 -1.51 2.82 14.64
N ALA A 202 -1.89 2.14 13.56
CA ALA A 202 -1.46 0.77 13.29
C ALA A 202 0.03 0.68 12.97
N LEU A 203 0.57 1.59 12.16
CA LEU A 203 2.02 1.67 11.88
C LEU A 203 2.83 1.96 13.15
N LYS A 204 2.28 2.73 14.08
CA LYS A 204 2.86 2.97 15.41
C LYS A 204 2.64 1.82 16.41
N LEU A 205 2.00 0.71 15.98
CA LEU A 205 1.66 -0.45 16.81
C LEU A 205 0.80 -0.09 18.04
N LYS A 206 0.00 0.97 17.94
CA LYS A 206 -0.91 1.45 18.98
C LYS A 206 -2.33 0.89 18.85
N SER A 207 -2.67 0.38 17.67
CA SER A 207 -3.96 -0.24 17.38
C SER A 207 -3.74 -1.49 16.52
N PRO A 208 -4.30 -2.65 16.89
CA PRO A 208 -4.20 -3.84 16.07
C PRO A 208 -5.17 -3.73 14.88
N LEU A 209 -4.65 -3.88 13.66
CA LEU A 209 -5.45 -4.01 12.44
C LEU A 209 -5.22 -5.39 11.81
N PRO A 210 -6.27 -6.03 11.25
CA PRO A 210 -6.08 -7.21 10.42
C PRO A 210 -5.15 -6.91 9.23
N ASP A 211 -4.28 -7.86 8.88
CA ASP A 211 -3.28 -7.76 7.80
C ASP A 211 -3.90 -7.26 6.49
N THR A 212 -5.00 -7.89 6.08
CA THR A 212 -5.73 -7.49 4.86
C THR A 212 -6.18 -6.05 4.95
N ASN A 213 -6.77 -5.63 6.08
CA ASN A 213 -7.28 -4.26 6.24
C ASN A 213 -6.14 -3.25 6.18
N LEU A 214 -4.99 -3.52 6.83
CA LEU A 214 -3.82 -2.64 6.77
C LEU A 214 -3.35 -2.43 5.32
N LEU A 215 -3.27 -3.51 4.54
CA LEU A 215 -2.91 -3.44 3.13
C LEU A 215 -3.97 -2.75 2.26
N LEU A 216 -5.27 -2.90 2.58
CA LEU A 216 -6.34 -2.14 1.93
C LEU A 216 -6.21 -0.63 2.20
N LEU A 217 -5.80 -0.22 3.41
CA LEU A 217 -5.53 1.20 3.72
C LEU A 217 -4.32 1.74 2.97
N VAL A 218 -3.27 0.93 2.79
CA VAL A 218 -2.13 1.32 1.93
C VAL A 218 -2.58 1.41 0.46
N GLN A 219 -3.37 0.46 -0.03
CA GLN A 219 -3.94 0.50 -1.39
C GLN A 219 -4.86 1.72 -1.60
N PHE A 220 -5.61 2.13 -0.57
CA PHE A 220 -6.45 3.33 -0.58
C PHE A 220 -5.64 4.59 -0.90
N ILE A 221 -4.46 4.75 -0.27
CA ILE A 221 -3.54 5.87 -0.56
C ILE A 221 -2.87 5.68 -1.92
N CYS A 222 -2.47 4.46 -2.27
CA CYS A 222 -1.85 4.15 -3.55
C CYS A 222 -2.75 4.60 -4.72
N ALA A 223 -4.05 4.31 -4.64
CA ALA A 223 -5.01 4.69 -5.68
C ALA A 223 -5.08 6.21 -5.89
N ASP A 224 -5.04 7.01 -4.82
CA ASP A 224 -5.12 8.47 -4.88
C ASP A 224 -3.83 9.11 -5.43
N VAL A 225 -2.66 8.54 -5.12
CA VAL A 225 -1.36 9.01 -5.66
C VAL A 225 -1.08 8.50 -7.09
N GLY A 226 -1.92 7.62 -7.64
CA GLY A 226 -1.76 7.10 -9.00
C GLY A 226 -0.88 5.86 -9.12
N THR A 227 -0.73 5.09 -8.04
CA THR A 227 -0.03 3.79 -8.03
C THR A 227 -0.97 2.66 -7.57
N LYS A 228 -0.46 1.44 -7.50
CA LYS A 228 -1.15 0.29 -6.89
C LYS A 228 -0.15 -0.68 -6.30
N LEU A 229 -0.60 -1.44 -5.32
CA LEU A 229 0.15 -2.55 -4.77
C LEU A 229 0.25 -3.69 -5.80
N SER A 230 1.33 -4.45 -5.70
CA SER A 230 1.46 -5.68 -6.47
C SER A 230 0.49 -6.74 -5.94
N GLU A 231 -0.12 -7.50 -6.85
CA GLU A 231 -0.92 -8.68 -6.50
C GLU A 231 -0.10 -9.65 -5.63
N SER A 232 -0.72 -10.17 -4.58
CA SER A 232 -0.13 -11.14 -3.66
C SER A 232 -1.16 -12.18 -3.24
N THR A 233 -0.75 -13.13 -2.40
CA THR A 233 -1.68 -14.08 -1.77
C THR A 233 -2.64 -13.41 -0.78
N ILE A 234 -2.28 -12.23 -0.27
CA ILE A 234 -3.08 -11.46 0.69
C ILE A 234 -3.98 -10.45 -0.04
N ILE A 235 -3.44 -9.77 -1.06
CA ILE A 235 -4.19 -8.81 -1.88
C ILE A 235 -4.42 -9.40 -3.26
N HIS A 236 -5.63 -9.89 -3.49
CA HIS A 236 -6.03 -10.42 -4.79
C HIS A 236 -6.29 -9.32 -5.81
N LYS A 237 -6.09 -9.64 -7.09
CA LYS A 237 -6.34 -8.74 -8.23
C LYS A 237 -7.69 -8.04 -8.18
N GLN A 238 -8.74 -8.73 -7.74
CA GLN A 238 -10.10 -8.19 -7.64
C GLN A 238 -10.24 -7.09 -6.57
N MET A 239 -9.37 -7.06 -5.56
CA MET A 239 -9.33 -6.01 -4.54
C MET A 239 -8.62 -4.74 -5.03
N ILE A 240 -7.87 -4.83 -6.12
CA ILE A 240 -7.06 -3.75 -6.72
C ILE A 240 -7.69 -3.26 -8.04
N ALA A 241 -8.34 -4.14 -8.78
CA ALA A 241 -9.04 -3.80 -10.01
C ALA A 241 -10.41 -3.17 -9.68
N SER A 242 -10.86 -2.22 -10.51
CA SER A 242 -12.21 -1.60 -10.42
C SER A 242 -12.49 -0.70 -9.21
N LEU A 243 -11.50 0.02 -8.67
CA LEU A 243 -11.81 1.09 -7.73
C LEU A 243 -12.56 2.24 -8.42
N PRO A 244 -13.57 2.85 -7.76
CA PRO A 244 -14.23 4.03 -8.27
C PRO A 244 -13.24 5.17 -8.53
N SER A 245 -13.40 5.89 -9.64
CA SER A 245 -12.60 7.07 -9.97
C SER A 245 -13.08 8.31 -9.19
N CYS A 246 -13.03 8.23 -7.86
CA CYS A 246 -13.32 9.36 -6.98
C CYS A 246 -12.05 9.85 -6.30
N GLY A 247 -11.81 11.16 -6.36
CA GLY A 247 -10.73 11.79 -5.60
C GLY A 247 -11.09 11.77 -4.11
N THR A 248 -10.38 10.94 -3.33
CA THR A 248 -10.57 10.83 -1.89
C THR A 248 -9.68 11.82 -1.14
N ALA A 249 -8.65 12.36 -1.82
CA ALA A 249 -7.60 13.20 -1.26
C ALA A 249 -6.83 12.51 -0.12
N ALA A 250 -6.72 11.18 -0.20
CA ALA A 250 -5.94 10.37 0.73
C ALA A 250 -4.48 10.78 0.79
N MET A 251 -3.87 11.10 -0.36
CA MET A 251 -2.48 11.54 -0.41
C MET A 251 -2.30 12.94 0.20
N GLU A 252 -3.27 13.83 0.00
CA GLU A 252 -3.29 15.17 0.63
C GLU A 252 -3.28 15.05 2.17
N CYS A 253 -4.10 14.15 2.71
CA CYS A 253 -4.16 13.89 4.16
C CYS A 253 -2.89 13.20 4.69
N THR A 254 -2.22 12.41 3.84
CA THR A 254 -1.01 11.65 4.19
C THR A 254 0.26 12.50 4.16
N ARG A 255 0.32 13.58 3.36
CA ARG A 255 1.56 14.34 3.08
C ARG A 255 2.33 14.81 4.32
N GLN A 256 1.63 15.24 5.35
CA GLN A 256 2.26 15.69 6.60
C GLN A 256 2.89 14.55 7.42
N TYR A 257 2.55 13.31 7.12
CA TYR A 257 2.99 12.10 7.83
C TYR A 257 4.00 11.26 7.03
N VAL A 258 4.49 11.74 5.88
CA VAL A 258 5.49 11.03 5.07
C VAL A 258 6.76 10.75 5.87
N GLY A 259 7.17 11.66 6.78
CA GLY A 259 8.28 11.41 7.70
C GLY A 259 8.04 10.17 8.56
N GLU A 260 6.85 10.03 9.16
CA GLU A 260 6.51 8.86 9.98
C GLU A 260 6.49 7.56 9.15
N ILE A 261 6.09 7.63 7.88
CA ILE A 261 6.14 6.51 6.94
C ILE A 261 7.60 6.10 6.68
N LEU A 262 8.48 7.07 6.45
CA LEU A 262 9.91 6.82 6.24
C LEU A 262 10.56 6.23 7.50
N ASP A 263 10.23 6.74 8.69
CA ASP A 263 10.71 6.20 9.96
C ASP A 263 10.30 4.73 10.14
N PHE A 264 9.05 4.39 9.79
CA PHE A 264 8.57 3.02 9.81
C PHE A 264 9.33 2.09 8.83
N ILE A 265 9.62 2.59 7.62
CA ILE A 265 10.39 1.85 6.61
C ILE A 265 11.84 1.64 7.08
N ALA A 266 12.44 2.68 7.66
CA ALA A 266 13.83 2.70 8.12
C ALA A 266 14.06 1.79 9.34
N ASP A 267 13.11 1.72 10.28
CA ASP A 267 13.23 0.88 11.48
C ASP A 267 13.34 -0.60 11.07
N MET A 268 14.47 -1.21 11.41
CA MET A 268 14.77 -2.61 11.13
C MET A 268 13.91 -3.57 11.95
N HIS A 269 13.51 -3.13 13.15
CA HIS A 269 12.78 -3.96 14.09
C HIS A 269 11.28 -4.01 13.79
N THR A 270 10.79 -3.11 12.93
CA THR A 270 9.37 -3.01 12.56
C THR A 270 8.77 -4.35 12.15
N LEU A 271 9.47 -5.14 11.33
CA LEU A 271 8.95 -6.42 10.84
C LEU A 271 8.80 -7.46 11.96
N THR A 272 9.79 -7.56 12.84
CA THR A 272 9.73 -8.44 14.02
C THR A 272 8.65 -7.98 15.02
N LYS A 273 8.54 -6.66 15.24
CA LYS A 273 7.50 -6.07 16.11
C LYS A 273 6.09 -6.29 15.56
N LEU A 274 5.89 -6.18 14.24
CA LEU A 274 4.63 -6.53 13.59
C LEU A 274 4.32 -8.00 13.81
N LYS A 275 5.28 -8.90 13.57
CA LYS A 275 5.10 -10.35 13.76
C LYS A 275 4.66 -10.69 15.19
N SER A 276 5.21 -10.02 16.21
CA SER A 276 4.81 -10.25 17.60
C SER A 276 3.43 -9.67 17.93
N HIS A 277 3.10 -8.48 17.42
CA HIS A 277 1.81 -7.81 17.64
C HIS A 277 0.65 -8.60 16.99
N MET A 278 0.91 -9.24 15.84
CA MET A 278 -0.09 -9.91 15.01
C MET A 278 -0.46 -11.33 15.47
N LYS A 279 0.35 -12.00 16.29
CA LYS A 279 0.04 -13.34 16.86
C LYS A 279 -1.27 -13.39 17.66
N THR A 280 -1.85 -12.24 17.99
CA THR A 280 -3.14 -12.10 18.68
C THR A 280 -4.34 -12.07 17.72
N CYS A 281 -4.15 -11.94 16.40
CA CYS A 281 -5.18 -11.83 15.37
C CYS A 281 -5.10 -12.99 14.36
N SER A 282 -5.83 -14.07 14.63
CA SER A 282 -5.79 -15.34 13.88
C SER A 282 -6.10 -15.28 12.37
N GLN A 283 -5.07 -15.47 11.52
CA GLN A 283 -4.86 -16.58 10.54
C GLN A 283 -3.45 -16.39 9.89
N PRO A 284 -2.43 -17.19 10.26
CA PRO A 284 -1.02 -16.91 9.93
C PRO A 284 -0.60 -17.54 8.60
N LEU A 285 -1.29 -17.23 7.50
CA LEU A 285 -0.98 -17.91 6.23
C LEU A 285 0.27 -17.35 5.53
N HIS A 286 0.77 -16.17 5.90
CA HIS A 286 1.88 -15.51 5.19
C HIS A 286 2.76 -14.59 6.07
N GLU A 287 2.98 -14.92 7.35
CA GLU A 287 3.73 -14.09 8.33
C GLU A 287 5.07 -13.56 7.78
N ASP A 288 5.76 -14.36 6.96
CA ASP A 288 7.09 -14.06 6.45
C ASP A 288 7.12 -13.17 5.20
N THR A 289 5.96 -12.86 4.60
CA THR A 289 5.87 -12.03 3.37
C THR A 289 5.05 -10.75 3.55
N PHE A 290 4.10 -10.74 4.50
CA PHE A 290 3.24 -9.58 4.79
C PHE A 290 4.03 -8.31 5.06
N GLY A 291 5.01 -8.38 5.97
CA GLY A 291 5.82 -7.23 6.37
C GLY A 291 6.58 -6.60 5.19
N GLY A 292 7.08 -7.43 4.27
CA GLY A 292 7.69 -6.97 3.03
C GLY A 292 6.70 -6.25 2.12
N HIS A 293 5.49 -6.78 1.95
CA HIS A 293 4.46 -6.15 1.12
C HIS A 293 4.04 -4.78 1.68
N LEU A 294 3.92 -4.69 3.01
CA LEU A 294 3.63 -3.46 3.71
C LEU A 294 4.73 -2.41 3.50
N LYS A 295 6.00 -2.76 3.73
CA LYS A 295 7.13 -1.84 3.53
C LYS A 295 7.25 -1.37 2.08
N VAL A 296 7.11 -2.26 1.09
CA VAL A 296 7.13 -1.85 -0.33
C VAL A 296 5.96 -0.93 -0.66
N GLY A 297 4.75 -1.23 -0.19
CA GLY A 297 3.58 -0.38 -0.42
C GLY A 297 3.73 1.02 0.14
N LEU A 298 4.26 1.13 1.37
CA LEU A 298 4.60 2.41 1.99
C LEU A 298 5.74 3.13 1.26
N ALA A 299 6.76 2.38 0.81
CA ALA A 299 7.86 2.94 0.04
C ALA A 299 7.40 3.43 -1.35
N GLN A 300 6.44 2.77 -2.00
CA GLN A 300 5.79 3.25 -3.21
C GLN A 300 5.13 4.62 -2.97
N ILE A 301 4.37 4.78 -1.89
CA ILE A 301 3.71 6.04 -1.53
C ILE A 301 4.76 7.14 -1.28
N ALA A 302 5.76 6.86 -0.45
CA ALA A 302 6.82 7.81 -0.13
C ALA A 302 7.62 8.21 -1.39
N ALA A 303 7.96 7.24 -2.24
CA ALA A 303 8.70 7.49 -3.47
C ALA A 303 7.92 8.39 -4.44
N MET A 304 6.62 8.14 -4.61
CA MET A 304 5.75 8.98 -5.44
C MET A 304 5.65 10.41 -4.91
N GLU A 305 5.50 10.58 -3.59
CA GLU A 305 5.41 11.92 -3.00
C GLU A 305 6.73 12.69 -3.07
N ILE A 306 7.87 12.02 -2.84
CA ILE A 306 9.19 12.64 -3.00
C ILE A 306 9.41 13.05 -4.47
N THR A 307 9.10 12.16 -5.42
CA THR A 307 9.20 12.45 -6.86
C THR A 307 8.39 13.69 -7.23
N ARG A 308 7.15 13.78 -6.76
CA ARG A 308 6.25 14.91 -7.01
C ARG A 308 6.80 16.24 -6.49
N GLY A 309 7.61 16.21 -5.44
CA GLY A 309 8.26 17.40 -4.88
C GLY A 309 9.63 17.75 -5.47
N ASN A 310 10.19 16.92 -6.37
CA ASN A 310 11.56 17.05 -6.90
C ASN A 310 11.69 17.86 -8.20
N HIS A 311 10.71 18.71 -8.56
CA HIS A 311 10.67 19.34 -9.88
C HIS A 311 11.90 20.15 -10.34
N ARG A 312 12.49 21.03 -9.50
CA ARG A 312 13.67 21.84 -9.89
C ARG A 312 14.76 21.90 -8.83
N ASP A 313 14.39 22.09 -7.56
CA ASP A 313 15.38 22.30 -6.47
C ASP A 313 15.50 21.09 -5.53
N ASN A 314 14.99 19.91 -5.91
CA ASN A 314 15.02 18.70 -5.08
C ASN A 314 14.53 18.91 -3.62
N LYS A 315 13.56 19.81 -3.41
CA LYS A 315 13.10 20.24 -2.07
C LYS A 315 12.59 19.09 -1.23
N ALA A 316 11.92 18.11 -1.85
CA ALA A 316 11.43 16.94 -1.13
C ALA A 316 12.59 16.08 -0.63
N VAL A 317 13.63 15.88 -1.43
CA VAL A 317 14.84 15.16 -0.99
C VAL A 317 15.51 15.90 0.16
N ILE A 318 15.68 17.22 0.08
CA ILE A 318 16.25 18.01 1.20
C ILE A 318 15.41 17.87 2.47
N ARG A 319 14.08 17.80 2.34
CA ARG A 319 13.16 17.67 3.47
C ARG A 319 13.18 16.30 4.11
N TYR A 320 13.14 15.25 3.29
CA TYR A 320 12.90 13.88 3.75
C TYR A 320 14.18 13.03 3.85
N LEU A 321 15.23 13.41 3.11
CA LEU A 321 16.53 12.74 3.05
C LEU A 321 17.66 13.79 3.15
N PRO A 322 17.70 14.64 4.20
CA PRO A 322 18.66 15.73 4.32
C PRO A 322 20.12 15.27 4.30
N TRP A 323 20.39 14.03 4.71
CA TRP A 323 21.72 13.42 4.74
C TRP A 323 22.23 12.95 3.37
N LEU A 324 21.37 12.89 2.34
CA LEU A 324 21.72 12.29 1.05
C LEU A 324 22.91 12.99 0.38
N TYR A 325 22.90 14.32 0.38
CA TYR A 325 23.96 15.16 -0.21
C TYR A 325 25.13 15.44 0.74
N HIS A 326 25.14 14.83 1.93
CA HIS A 326 26.16 15.03 2.97
C HIS A 326 26.72 13.68 3.46
N PRO A 327 27.37 12.89 2.58
CA PRO A 327 28.02 11.65 2.99
C PRO A 327 29.18 11.92 3.96
N PRO A 328 29.49 10.99 4.89
CA PRO A 328 30.64 11.12 5.78
C PRO A 328 31.95 11.29 5.01
N SER A 329 32.80 12.21 5.46
CA SER A 329 34.12 12.40 4.85
C SER A 329 35.07 11.23 5.16
N ALA A 330 36.08 11.02 4.33
CA ALA A 330 37.09 9.96 4.53
C ALA A 330 37.86 10.09 5.87
N MET A 331 37.90 11.29 6.47
CA MET A 331 38.54 11.53 7.77
C MET A 331 37.62 11.21 8.98
N GLN A 332 36.33 10.97 8.74
CA GLN A 332 35.31 10.77 9.78
C GLN A 332 34.75 9.33 9.79
N GLN A 333 35.50 8.34 9.29
CA GLN A 333 35.02 6.96 9.19
C GLN A 333 35.18 6.22 10.53
N GLY A 334 34.14 6.25 11.36
CA GLY A 334 34.04 5.47 12.61
C GLY A 334 32.85 4.51 12.63
N PRO A 335 32.68 3.73 13.73
CA PRO A 335 31.55 2.80 13.89
C PRO A 335 30.18 3.48 13.77
N LYS A 336 30.08 4.75 14.19
CA LYS A 336 28.85 5.54 14.12
C LYS A 336 28.48 5.88 12.66
N GLU A 337 29.43 6.41 11.91
CA GLU A 337 29.23 6.79 10.51
C GLU A 337 28.97 5.55 9.65
N PHE A 338 29.62 4.43 9.96
CA PHE A 338 29.34 3.13 9.35
C PHE A 338 27.87 2.73 9.52
N ILE A 339 27.35 2.73 10.75
CA ILE A 339 25.98 2.28 11.00
C ILE A 339 24.92 3.25 10.45
N GLU A 340 25.21 4.55 10.46
CA GLU A 340 24.38 5.56 9.80
C GLU A 340 24.29 5.31 8.29
N CYS A 341 25.42 5.08 7.62
CA CYS A 341 25.43 4.73 6.20
C CYS A 341 24.68 3.42 5.91
N VAL A 342 24.80 2.39 6.77
CA VAL A 342 24.01 1.16 6.64
C VAL A 342 22.51 1.44 6.72
N SER A 343 22.09 2.30 7.66
CA SER A 343 20.68 2.74 7.79
C SER A 343 20.20 3.48 6.55
N HIS A 344 21.01 4.42 6.06
CA HIS A 344 20.74 5.19 4.83
C HIS A 344 20.57 4.28 3.61
N ILE A 345 21.51 3.37 3.37
CA ILE A 345 21.49 2.45 2.22
C ILE A 345 20.29 1.49 2.31
N ARG A 346 19.90 1.04 3.51
CA ARG A 346 18.69 0.24 3.71
C ARG A 346 17.41 1.01 3.36
N LEU A 347 17.27 2.25 3.85
CA LEU A 347 16.13 3.10 3.52
C LEU A 347 16.05 3.39 2.01
N LEU A 348 17.17 3.73 1.38
CA LEU A 348 17.21 3.94 -0.07
C LEU A 348 16.84 2.67 -0.83
N SER A 349 17.30 1.50 -0.39
CA SER A 349 16.93 0.22 -1.01
C SER A 349 15.41 0.03 -1.04
N TRP A 350 14.72 0.28 0.09
CA TRP A 350 13.26 0.19 0.13
C TRP A 350 12.59 1.24 -0.78
N LEU A 351 13.10 2.48 -0.81
CA LEU A 351 12.58 3.55 -1.67
C LEU A 351 12.74 3.23 -3.16
N LEU A 352 13.91 2.73 -3.59
CA LEU A 352 14.14 2.32 -4.97
C LEU A 352 13.28 1.11 -5.34
N LEU A 353 13.14 0.13 -4.44
CA LEU A 353 12.24 -1.01 -4.63
C LEU A 353 10.78 -0.54 -4.81
N GLY A 354 10.33 0.45 -4.03
CA GLY A 354 9.02 1.08 -4.20
C GLY A 354 8.87 1.78 -5.55
N SER A 355 9.82 2.64 -5.93
CA SER A 355 9.83 3.32 -7.23
C SER A 355 9.78 2.34 -8.41
N LEU A 356 10.64 1.32 -8.40
CA LEU A 356 10.68 0.28 -9.44
C LEU A 356 9.38 -0.53 -9.49
N THR A 357 8.80 -0.85 -8.33
CA THR A 357 7.50 -1.53 -8.25
C THR A 357 6.40 -0.68 -8.88
N HIS A 358 6.38 0.64 -8.65
CA HIS A 358 5.47 1.56 -9.34
C HIS A 358 5.61 1.46 -10.86
N GLY A 359 6.84 1.50 -11.39
CA GLY A 359 7.09 1.43 -12.84
C GLY A 359 6.52 0.15 -13.47
N VAL A 360 6.62 -0.99 -12.78
CA VAL A 360 6.12 -2.28 -13.27
C VAL A 360 4.60 -2.40 -13.17
N VAL A 361 3.99 -1.93 -12.07
CA VAL A 361 2.53 -2.06 -11.88
C VAL A 361 1.75 -1.01 -12.69
N CYS A 362 2.33 0.17 -12.92
CA CYS A 362 1.72 1.30 -13.61
C CYS A 362 2.49 1.67 -14.90
N MET A 363 2.61 0.73 -15.84
CA MET A 363 3.43 0.91 -17.06
C MET A 363 3.01 2.09 -17.97
N ASN A 364 1.78 2.59 -17.84
CA ASN A 364 1.26 3.73 -18.63
C ASN A 364 1.35 5.07 -17.87
N SER A 365 2.13 5.13 -16.78
CA SER A 365 2.32 6.37 -16.02
C SER A 365 3.06 7.41 -16.88
N PRO A 366 2.62 8.68 -16.91
CA PRO A 366 3.18 9.71 -17.79
C PRO A 366 4.59 10.16 -17.39
N SER A 367 5.05 9.86 -16.17
CA SER A 367 6.36 10.26 -15.67
C SER A 367 6.99 9.14 -14.83
N PRO A 368 8.33 8.95 -14.92
CA PRO A 368 9.02 7.99 -14.07
C PRO A 368 8.96 8.41 -12.59
N CYS A 369 8.85 7.43 -11.70
CA CYS A 369 8.94 7.65 -10.26
C CYS A 369 10.41 7.79 -9.87
N MET A 370 10.90 9.02 -9.74
CA MET A 370 12.31 9.34 -9.44
C MET A 370 12.48 9.98 -8.05
N PRO A 371 12.38 9.21 -6.95
CA PRO A 371 12.54 9.75 -5.60
C PRO A 371 13.97 10.20 -5.31
N ILE A 372 14.96 9.54 -5.93
CA ILE A 372 16.38 9.86 -5.82
C ILE A 372 16.85 10.47 -7.14
N PRO A 373 17.20 11.77 -7.17
CA PRO A 373 17.73 12.43 -8.35
C PRO A 373 19.01 11.75 -8.87
N LEU A 374 19.21 11.70 -10.19
CA LEU A 374 20.38 11.03 -10.79
C LEU A 374 21.70 11.75 -10.45
N ASP A 375 21.66 13.07 -10.27
CA ASP A 375 22.79 13.88 -9.81
C ASP A 375 23.22 13.56 -8.36
N ALA A 376 22.38 12.90 -7.57
CA ALA A 376 22.76 12.38 -6.26
C ALA A 376 23.61 11.10 -6.32
N GLY A 377 23.84 10.52 -7.51
CA GLY A 377 24.49 9.21 -7.67
C GLY A 377 25.91 9.14 -7.10
N SER A 378 26.67 10.23 -7.19
CA SER A 378 28.01 10.35 -6.58
C SER A 378 27.96 10.26 -5.06
N HIS A 379 27.06 11.00 -4.43
CA HIS A 379 26.88 11.00 -2.98
C HIS A 379 26.37 9.66 -2.45
N VAL A 380 25.45 9.03 -3.19
CA VAL A 380 24.98 7.67 -2.91
C VAL A 380 26.14 6.66 -2.95
N ALA A 381 27.06 6.79 -3.92
CA ALA A 381 28.26 5.96 -3.97
C ALA A 381 29.14 6.17 -2.74
N ASP A 382 29.32 7.42 -2.28
CA ASP A 382 30.13 7.75 -1.11
C ASP A 382 29.58 7.10 0.18
N HIS A 383 28.26 7.11 0.40
CA HIS A 383 27.62 6.38 1.52
C HIS A 383 27.92 4.88 1.47
N LEU A 384 27.88 4.28 0.27
CA LEU A 384 28.16 2.85 0.08
C LEU A 384 29.65 2.52 0.26
N ILE A 385 30.55 3.41 -0.17
CA ILE A 385 32.00 3.27 -0.01
C ILE A 385 32.38 3.26 1.47
N VAL A 386 31.75 4.09 2.31
CA VAL A 386 31.97 4.06 3.78
C VAL A 386 31.66 2.68 4.36
N ILE A 387 30.58 2.03 3.91
CA ILE A 387 30.24 0.66 4.32
C ILE A 387 31.31 -0.31 3.84
N LEU A 388 31.71 -0.25 2.57
CA LEU A 388 32.70 -1.19 2.03
C LEU A 388 34.06 -1.07 2.73
N ILE A 389 34.54 0.16 2.97
CA ILE A 389 35.83 0.38 3.63
C ILE A 389 35.78 -0.03 5.10
N GLY A 390 34.70 0.27 5.82
CA GLY A 390 34.56 -0.07 7.23
C GLY A 390 34.22 -1.53 7.52
N PHE A 391 33.75 -2.30 6.52
CA PHE A 391 33.27 -3.67 6.71
C PHE A 391 34.28 -4.62 7.39
N PRO A 392 35.58 -4.66 7.01
CA PRO A 392 36.54 -5.60 7.60
C PRO A 392 36.68 -5.43 9.11
N GLU A 393 36.58 -4.20 9.60
CA GLU A 393 36.67 -3.88 11.02
C GLU A 393 35.34 -4.07 11.75
N GLN A 394 34.23 -3.65 11.14
CA GLN A 394 32.94 -3.54 11.83
C GLN A 394 32.07 -4.79 11.75
N SER A 395 32.27 -5.67 10.76
CA SER A 395 31.42 -6.83 10.45
C SER A 395 31.23 -7.85 11.59
N LYS A 396 32.16 -7.89 12.56
CA LYS A 396 32.13 -8.83 13.68
C LYS A 396 31.32 -8.32 14.88
N THR A 397 30.88 -7.07 14.85
CA THR A 397 30.23 -6.41 16.01
C THR A 397 28.81 -6.93 16.25
N SER A 398 28.03 -7.16 15.20
CA SER A 398 26.69 -7.75 15.31
C SER A 398 26.21 -8.31 13.97
N VAL A 399 25.12 -9.08 13.97
CA VAL A 399 24.51 -9.60 12.73
C VAL A 399 24.11 -8.48 11.78
N LEU A 400 23.65 -7.33 12.28
CA LEU A 400 23.41 -6.15 11.45
C LEU A 400 24.68 -5.68 10.71
N HIS A 401 25.82 -5.62 11.41
CA HIS A 401 27.08 -5.25 10.78
C HIS A 401 27.54 -6.31 9.78
N MET A 402 27.33 -7.59 10.08
CA MET A 402 27.60 -8.70 9.14
C MET A 402 26.74 -8.58 7.86
N CYS A 403 25.47 -8.23 7.99
CA CYS A 403 24.52 -8.07 6.87
C CYS A 403 24.70 -6.76 6.09
N SER A 404 25.56 -5.84 6.54
CA SER A 404 25.80 -4.56 5.83
C SER A 404 26.29 -4.76 4.39
N LEU A 405 27.11 -5.79 4.13
CA LEU A 405 27.57 -6.13 2.78
C LEU A 405 26.41 -6.59 1.90
N PHE A 406 25.48 -7.39 2.44
CA PHE A 406 24.24 -7.74 1.73
C PHE A 406 23.45 -6.49 1.33
N HIS A 407 23.26 -5.54 2.24
CA HIS A 407 22.53 -4.30 1.96
C HIS A 407 23.23 -3.44 0.90
N ALA A 408 24.57 -3.32 0.95
CA ALA A 408 25.34 -2.60 -0.06
C ALA A 408 25.16 -3.21 -1.46
N PHE A 409 25.28 -4.54 -1.59
CA PHE A 409 25.13 -5.20 -2.89
C PHE A 409 23.69 -5.22 -3.41
N ILE A 410 22.68 -5.37 -2.54
CA ILE A 410 21.27 -5.26 -2.94
C ILE A 410 20.96 -3.84 -3.40
N PHE A 411 21.44 -2.82 -2.68
CA PHE A 411 21.30 -1.44 -3.09
C PHE A 411 21.93 -1.20 -4.46
N ALA A 412 23.16 -1.68 -4.69
CA ALA A 412 23.84 -1.52 -5.96
C ALA A 412 23.09 -2.19 -7.14
N GLN A 413 22.43 -3.34 -6.90
CA GLN A 413 21.52 -3.94 -7.88
C GLN A 413 20.33 -3.03 -8.17
N LEU A 414 19.63 -2.58 -7.13
CA LEU A 414 18.46 -1.70 -7.25
C LEU A 414 18.80 -0.37 -7.93
N TRP A 415 19.92 0.26 -7.57
CA TRP A 415 20.41 1.50 -8.18
C TRP A 415 20.69 1.33 -9.67
N THR A 416 21.35 0.23 -10.04
CA THR A 416 21.64 -0.07 -11.46
C THR A 416 20.35 -0.19 -12.25
N VAL A 417 19.40 -1.02 -11.78
CA VAL A 417 18.11 -1.22 -12.45
C VAL A 417 17.27 0.07 -12.45
N TYR A 418 17.32 0.87 -11.38
CA TYR A 418 16.65 2.17 -11.27
C TYR A 418 17.14 3.16 -12.33
N CYS A 419 18.44 3.30 -12.50
CA CYS A 419 19.02 4.14 -13.56
C CYS A 419 18.60 3.65 -14.96
N GLU A 420 18.55 2.33 -15.19
CA GLU A 420 18.10 1.78 -16.48
C GLU A 420 16.62 2.03 -16.75
N GLN A 421 15.75 1.90 -15.73
CA GLN A 421 14.34 2.23 -15.89
C GLN A 421 14.13 3.73 -16.12
N ALA A 422 14.96 4.59 -15.52
CA ALA A 422 14.95 6.02 -15.80
C ALA A 422 15.33 6.34 -17.25
N ALA A 423 16.24 5.56 -17.85
CA ALA A 423 16.67 5.72 -19.23
C ALA A 423 15.57 5.35 -20.26
N ILE A 424 14.69 4.41 -19.91
CA ILE A 424 13.61 3.90 -20.79
C ILE A 424 12.36 4.81 -20.75
N ALA A 425 12.24 5.69 -19.75
CA ALA A 425 11.04 6.47 -19.52
C ALA A 425 10.75 7.45 -20.69
N PRO A 426 9.49 7.54 -21.19
CA PRO A 426 9.12 8.39 -22.32
C PRO A 426 9.10 9.87 -21.89
N THR A 427 10.27 10.48 -21.75
CA THR A 427 10.43 11.93 -21.68
C THR A 427 11.16 12.42 -22.94
N ILE A 428 10.80 13.63 -23.37
CA ILE A 428 11.34 14.27 -24.56
C ILE A 428 12.86 14.42 -24.41
N GLN A 429 13.61 13.85 -25.38
CA GLN A 429 15.04 13.94 -25.69
C GLN A 429 15.96 12.78 -25.25
N ASN A 430 16.68 12.26 -26.25
CA ASN A 430 17.83 11.32 -26.19
C ASN A 430 18.94 11.69 -25.17
N GLN A 431 18.87 12.86 -24.52
CA GLN A 431 19.84 13.29 -23.51
C GLN A 431 19.65 12.58 -22.15
N ASN A 432 18.41 12.26 -21.77
CA ASN A 432 18.14 11.62 -20.47
C ASN A 432 18.57 10.14 -20.44
N GLU A 433 18.43 9.43 -21.56
CA GLU A 433 18.85 8.02 -21.70
C GLU A 433 20.36 7.87 -21.48
N PHE A 434 21.16 8.69 -22.17
CA PHE A 434 22.61 8.67 -22.05
C PHE A 434 23.06 9.07 -20.63
N THR A 435 22.42 10.08 -20.04
CA THR A 435 22.75 10.57 -18.69
C THR A 435 22.52 9.50 -17.63
N ALA A 436 21.37 8.80 -17.63
CA ALA A 436 21.08 7.80 -16.61
C ALA A 436 22.01 6.58 -16.68
N ILE A 437 22.33 6.10 -17.88
CA ILE A 437 23.30 5.00 -18.07
C ILE A 437 24.71 5.45 -17.63
N LEU A 438 25.12 6.68 -17.95
CA LEU A 438 26.39 7.23 -17.48
C LEU A 438 26.44 7.35 -15.96
N THR A 439 25.37 7.81 -15.30
CA THR A 439 25.29 7.87 -13.84
C THR A 439 25.50 6.49 -13.21
N ALA A 440 24.91 5.43 -13.77
CA ALA A 440 25.12 4.07 -13.29
C ALA A 440 26.58 3.62 -13.46
N LEU A 441 27.21 3.94 -14.60
CA LEU A 441 28.62 3.62 -14.84
C LEU A 441 29.57 4.43 -13.93
N GLU A 442 29.28 5.71 -13.71
CA GLU A 442 30.04 6.55 -12.78
C GLU A 442 29.96 6.00 -11.35
N PHE A 443 28.77 5.64 -10.88
CA PHE A 443 28.58 4.97 -9.60
C PHE A 443 29.49 3.74 -9.47
N TRP A 444 29.49 2.85 -10.49
CA TRP A 444 30.33 1.65 -10.46
C TRP A 444 31.83 1.94 -10.58
N SER A 445 32.23 3.00 -11.28
CA SER A 445 33.63 3.42 -11.36
C SER A 445 34.19 3.84 -9.99
N ARG A 446 33.33 4.40 -9.12
CA ARG A 446 33.69 4.80 -7.74
C ARG A 446 33.65 3.63 -6.76
N VAL A 447 32.67 2.74 -6.89
CA VAL A 447 32.44 1.63 -5.95
C VAL A 447 33.38 0.45 -6.19
N THR A 448 33.69 0.13 -7.44
CA THR A 448 34.52 -1.04 -7.79
C THR A 448 35.90 -1.05 -7.12
N PRO A 449 36.64 0.08 -7.02
CA PRO A 449 37.90 0.14 -6.27
C PRO A 449 37.79 -0.32 -4.81
N SER A 450 36.71 0.05 -4.10
CA SER A 450 36.50 -0.38 -2.71
C SER A 450 36.17 -1.88 -2.60
N ILE A 451 35.49 -2.45 -3.59
CA ILE A 451 35.28 -3.91 -3.69
C ILE A 451 36.62 -4.63 -3.87
N LEU A 452 37.49 -4.12 -4.76
CA LEU A 452 38.84 -4.67 -4.95
C LEU A 452 39.67 -4.62 -3.67
N GLN A 453 39.61 -3.48 -2.95
CA GLN A 453 40.30 -3.32 -1.67
C GLN A 453 39.80 -4.33 -0.63
N LEU A 454 38.49 -4.57 -0.56
CA LEU A 454 37.91 -5.61 0.30
C LEU A 454 38.41 -7.01 -0.05
N MET A 455 38.46 -7.34 -1.35
CA MET A 455 38.99 -8.63 -1.81
C MET A 455 40.48 -8.78 -1.49
N ALA A 456 41.25 -7.71 -1.41
CA ALA A 456 42.66 -7.76 -1.05
C ALA A 456 42.92 -8.02 0.46
N HIS A 457 41.90 -7.99 1.31
CA HIS A 457 42.08 -8.02 2.77
C HIS A 457 42.49 -9.40 3.32
N ASN A 458 41.72 -10.45 3.05
CA ASN A 458 42.06 -11.85 3.37
C ASN A 458 41.23 -12.85 2.55
N THR A 459 41.60 -14.13 2.58
CA THR A 459 40.96 -15.19 1.77
C THR A 459 39.48 -15.42 2.09
N VAL A 460 39.07 -15.28 3.36
CA VAL A 460 37.65 -15.39 3.76
C VAL A 460 36.84 -14.23 3.19
N MET A 461 37.41 -13.03 3.20
CA MET A 461 36.79 -11.83 2.62
C MET A 461 36.66 -11.95 1.10
N VAL A 462 37.66 -12.52 0.41
CA VAL A 462 37.57 -12.80 -1.03
C VAL A 462 36.34 -13.63 -1.36
N GLU A 463 36.14 -14.75 -0.66
CA GLU A 463 35.01 -15.64 -0.93
C GLU A 463 33.67 -14.96 -0.63
N MET A 464 33.56 -14.25 0.51
CA MET A 464 32.35 -13.53 0.90
C MET A 464 31.97 -12.43 -0.08
N VAL A 465 32.93 -11.59 -0.49
CA VAL A 465 32.71 -10.52 -1.46
C VAL A 465 32.36 -11.09 -2.83
N CYS A 466 33.04 -12.15 -3.26
CA CYS A 466 32.73 -12.83 -4.53
C CYS A 466 31.32 -13.46 -4.50
N LEU A 467 30.88 -14.02 -3.38
CA LEU A 467 29.50 -14.53 -3.23
C LEU A 467 28.47 -13.42 -3.50
N HIS A 468 28.65 -12.24 -2.90
CA HIS A 468 27.74 -11.12 -3.11
C HIS A 468 27.83 -10.54 -4.52
N LEU A 469 29.03 -10.41 -5.07
CA LEU A 469 29.24 -9.90 -6.43
C LEU A 469 28.68 -10.86 -7.49
N ILE A 470 28.90 -12.17 -7.37
CA ILE A 470 28.29 -13.18 -8.27
C ILE A 470 26.76 -13.11 -8.19
N SER A 471 26.21 -13.01 -6.98
CA SER A 471 24.75 -12.88 -6.79
C SER A 471 24.20 -11.59 -7.42
N LEU A 472 24.97 -10.50 -7.39
CA LEU A 472 24.65 -9.25 -8.08
C LEU A 472 24.68 -9.42 -9.60
N MET A 473 25.71 -10.08 -10.13
CA MET A 473 25.82 -10.35 -11.57
C MET A 473 24.66 -11.22 -12.06
N GLU A 474 24.28 -12.27 -11.32
CA GLU A 474 23.11 -13.10 -11.63
C GLU A 474 21.81 -12.27 -11.65
N ALA A 475 21.62 -11.41 -10.65
CA ALA A 475 20.45 -10.54 -10.56
C ALA A 475 20.35 -9.57 -11.74
N LEU A 476 21.46 -8.89 -12.09
CA LEU A 476 21.49 -7.98 -13.24
C LEU A 476 21.31 -8.72 -14.56
N GLN A 477 21.87 -9.93 -14.66
CA GLN A 477 21.68 -10.79 -15.82
C GLN A 477 20.23 -11.26 -15.96
N GLU A 478 19.57 -11.65 -14.87
CA GLU A 478 18.13 -11.98 -14.83
C GLU A 478 17.29 -10.80 -15.32
N CYS A 479 17.61 -9.58 -14.89
CA CYS A 479 16.96 -8.35 -15.33
C CYS A 479 17.30 -7.89 -16.76
N ASN A 480 18.13 -8.63 -17.50
CA ASN A 480 18.66 -8.23 -18.82
C ASN A 480 19.30 -6.82 -18.81
N SER A 481 20.08 -6.52 -17.78
CA SER A 481 20.74 -5.22 -17.61
C SER A 481 21.75 -4.93 -18.72
N THR A 482 21.60 -3.78 -19.35
CA THR A 482 22.51 -3.21 -20.35
C THR A 482 23.78 -2.64 -19.73
N VAL A 483 23.68 -2.08 -18.51
CA VAL A 483 24.82 -1.59 -17.72
C VAL A 483 25.71 -2.78 -17.34
N PHE A 484 25.10 -3.90 -16.95
CA PHE A 484 25.84 -5.12 -16.65
C PHE A 484 26.72 -5.59 -17.80
N VAL A 485 26.20 -5.61 -19.04
CA VAL A 485 26.98 -6.00 -20.23
C VAL A 485 28.28 -5.18 -20.37
N LYS A 486 28.23 -3.88 -20.03
CA LYS A 486 29.40 -2.99 -20.06
C LYS A 486 30.37 -3.24 -18.91
N LEU A 487 29.92 -3.78 -17.78
CA LEU A 487 30.72 -4.04 -16.59
C LEU A 487 31.37 -5.44 -16.58
N ILE A 488 30.81 -6.41 -17.32
CA ILE A 488 31.35 -7.78 -17.43
C ILE A 488 32.85 -7.82 -17.75
N PRO A 489 33.38 -7.07 -18.74
CA PRO A 489 34.81 -7.12 -19.09
C PRO A 489 35.73 -6.72 -17.94
N MET A 490 35.23 -5.96 -16.95
CA MET A 490 35.99 -5.53 -15.77
C MET A 490 35.81 -6.52 -14.61
N TRP A 491 34.58 -6.91 -14.28
CA TRP A 491 34.31 -7.75 -13.11
C TRP A 491 34.70 -9.20 -13.30
N LEU A 492 34.58 -9.74 -14.51
CA LEU A 492 34.86 -11.14 -14.74
C LEU A 492 36.35 -11.48 -14.53
N PRO A 493 37.32 -10.74 -15.10
CA PRO A 493 38.74 -10.96 -14.81
C PRO A 493 39.08 -10.75 -13.32
N MET A 494 38.44 -9.76 -12.69
CA MET A 494 38.60 -9.47 -11.26
C MET A 494 38.26 -10.69 -10.38
N ILE A 495 37.13 -11.36 -10.63
CA ILE A 495 36.74 -12.57 -9.89
C ILE A 495 37.63 -13.76 -10.29
N GLN A 496 37.92 -13.93 -11.58
CA GLN A 496 38.72 -15.04 -12.09
C GLN A 496 40.15 -15.06 -11.53
N SER A 497 40.76 -13.89 -11.31
CA SER A 497 42.08 -13.79 -10.66
C SER A 497 42.11 -14.40 -9.24
N ASN A 498 40.93 -14.53 -8.61
CA ASN A 498 40.73 -15.05 -7.27
C ASN A 498 40.06 -16.44 -7.25
N ILE A 499 39.93 -17.11 -8.41
CA ILE A 499 39.14 -18.36 -8.54
C ILE A 499 39.58 -19.48 -7.59
N LYS A 500 40.87 -19.55 -7.27
CA LYS A 500 41.46 -20.53 -6.34
C LYS A 500 40.96 -20.40 -4.90
N HIS A 501 40.37 -19.26 -4.55
CA HIS A 501 39.81 -18.98 -3.22
C HIS A 501 38.29 -19.19 -3.17
N LEU A 502 37.66 -19.56 -4.29
CA LEU A 502 36.21 -19.75 -4.37
C LEU A 502 35.84 -21.22 -4.17
N SER A 503 34.77 -21.47 -3.42
CA SER A 503 34.13 -22.80 -3.38
C SER A 503 33.64 -23.25 -4.76
N ALA A 504 33.58 -24.57 -4.97
CA ALA A 504 33.13 -25.18 -6.23
C ALA A 504 31.74 -24.69 -6.66
N GLY A 505 30.84 -24.44 -5.70
CA GLY A 505 29.50 -23.89 -5.98
C GLY A 505 29.55 -22.48 -6.58
N LEU A 506 30.44 -21.61 -6.10
CA LEU A 506 30.63 -20.27 -6.66
C LEU A 506 31.29 -20.31 -8.04
N GLN A 507 32.24 -21.22 -8.25
CA GLN A 507 32.88 -21.40 -9.55
C GLN A 507 31.86 -21.83 -10.62
N LEU A 508 30.94 -22.76 -10.30
CA LEU A 508 29.87 -23.19 -11.20
C LEU A 508 28.91 -22.04 -11.55
N ARG A 509 28.53 -21.22 -10.57
CA ARG A 509 27.69 -20.04 -10.78
C ARG A 509 28.38 -19.02 -11.69
N LEU A 510 29.67 -18.75 -11.45
CA LEU A 510 30.47 -17.88 -12.31
C LEU A 510 30.53 -18.38 -13.76
N GLN A 511 30.74 -19.69 -13.96
CA GLN A 511 30.75 -20.31 -15.28
C GLN A 511 29.39 -20.16 -15.99
N ALA A 512 28.28 -20.31 -15.26
CA ALA A 512 26.95 -20.10 -15.81
C ALA A 512 26.75 -18.65 -16.29
N ILE A 513 27.22 -17.67 -15.53
CA ILE A 513 27.19 -16.25 -15.94
C ILE A 513 27.98 -16.05 -17.23
N GLN A 514 29.18 -16.60 -17.33
CA GLN A 514 30.03 -16.48 -18.53
C GLN A 514 29.35 -17.04 -19.78
N ASN A 515 28.76 -18.23 -19.67
CA ASN A 515 28.07 -18.86 -20.78
C ASN A 515 26.89 -18.02 -21.28
N ASN A 516 26.14 -17.42 -20.35
CA ASN A 516 24.98 -16.61 -20.68
C ASN A 516 25.34 -15.20 -21.17
N ALA A 517 26.41 -14.59 -20.66
CA ALA A 517 26.90 -13.30 -21.11
C ALA A 517 27.25 -13.32 -22.61
N ASN A 518 27.87 -14.41 -23.07
CA ASN A 518 28.16 -14.63 -24.48
C ASN A 518 26.87 -14.70 -25.33
N GLN A 519 25.80 -15.28 -24.79
CA GLN A 519 24.49 -15.34 -25.46
C GLN A 519 23.74 -13.99 -25.44
N GLN A 520 23.84 -13.21 -24.36
CA GLN A 520 23.22 -11.88 -24.27
C GLN A 520 23.85 -10.88 -25.25
N ASN A 521 25.19 -10.90 -25.39
CA ASN A 521 25.89 -10.10 -26.41
C ASN A 521 25.42 -10.43 -27.83
N LEU A 522 25.16 -11.70 -28.13
CA LEU A 522 24.63 -12.15 -29.42
C LEU A 522 23.16 -11.72 -29.65
N ARG A 523 22.34 -11.65 -28.59
CA ARG A 523 20.92 -11.23 -28.68
C ARG A 523 20.75 -9.72 -28.85
N MET A 524 21.63 -8.90 -28.27
CA MET A 524 21.61 -7.43 -28.44
C MET A 524 21.86 -6.99 -29.88
N LEU A 525 22.58 -7.81 -30.67
CA LEU A 525 22.83 -7.58 -32.09
C LEU A 525 21.60 -7.81 -32.99
N GLN A 526 20.53 -8.44 -32.49
CA GLN A 526 19.40 -8.88 -33.32
C GLN A 526 18.12 -8.02 -33.26
N GLY A 527 18.11 -6.92 -32.50
CA GLY A 527 17.10 -5.84 -32.64
C GLY A 527 15.64 -6.20 -32.30
N SER A 528 15.10 -5.47 -31.31
CA SER A 528 13.68 -5.08 -31.20
C SER A 528 12.58 -6.16 -31.21
N ALA A 529 12.35 -6.82 -30.06
CA ALA A 529 11.04 -7.42 -29.72
C ALA A 529 10.82 -7.68 -28.20
N GLN A 530 11.59 -7.08 -27.28
CA GLN A 530 11.75 -7.59 -25.90
C GLN A 530 11.04 -6.81 -24.76
N PHE A 531 10.40 -5.67 -25.03
CA PHE A 531 9.89 -4.81 -23.95
C PHE A 531 8.80 -5.46 -23.07
N SER A 532 7.90 -6.28 -23.61
CA SER A 532 6.85 -6.94 -22.82
C SER A 532 7.37 -8.10 -21.97
N HIS A 533 8.37 -8.84 -22.46
CA HIS A 533 8.98 -9.96 -21.75
C HIS A 533 9.88 -9.47 -20.58
N ASN A 534 10.49 -8.28 -20.72
CA ASN A 534 11.32 -7.67 -19.68
C ASN A 534 10.49 -7.24 -18.45
N SER A 535 9.24 -6.77 -18.63
CA SER A 535 8.38 -6.35 -17.51
C SER A 535 8.02 -7.50 -16.56
N GLY A 536 7.70 -8.68 -17.11
CA GLY A 536 7.38 -9.86 -16.29
C GLY A 536 8.58 -10.37 -15.47
N VAL A 537 9.78 -10.33 -16.05
CA VAL A 537 11.01 -10.73 -15.38
C VAL A 537 11.37 -9.74 -14.27
N LEU A 538 11.32 -8.44 -14.56
CA LEU A 538 11.56 -7.39 -13.58
C LEU A 538 10.58 -7.49 -12.40
N LYS A 539 9.28 -7.74 -12.67
CA LYS A 539 8.29 -7.95 -11.61
C LYS A 539 8.68 -9.08 -10.66
N LYS A 540 9.07 -10.23 -11.22
CA LYS A 540 9.47 -11.41 -10.43
C LYS A 540 10.72 -11.12 -9.61
N TRP A 541 11.72 -10.48 -10.22
CA TRP A 541 12.94 -10.08 -9.54
C TRP A 541 12.66 -9.14 -8.35
N LEU A 542 11.82 -8.11 -8.55
CA LEU A 542 11.42 -7.18 -7.48
C LEU A 542 10.72 -7.91 -6.32
N GLN A 543 9.84 -8.86 -6.61
CA GLN A 543 9.19 -9.69 -5.59
C GLN A 543 10.20 -10.54 -4.81
N CYS A 544 11.17 -11.16 -5.50
CA CYS A 544 12.25 -11.91 -4.85
C CYS A 544 13.17 -11.01 -4.01
N THR A 545 13.53 -9.83 -4.51
CA THR A 545 14.36 -8.85 -3.79
C THR A 545 13.64 -8.33 -2.55
N GLN A 546 12.35 -7.99 -2.66
CA GLN A 546 11.49 -7.64 -1.52
C GLN A 546 11.53 -8.73 -0.44
N PHE A 547 11.33 -9.99 -0.83
CA PHE A 547 11.33 -11.11 0.10
C PHE A 547 12.69 -11.26 0.81
N LYS A 548 13.80 -11.23 0.04
CA LYS A 548 15.16 -11.32 0.58
C LYS A 548 15.45 -10.18 1.57
N MET A 549 15.09 -8.94 1.22
CA MET A 549 15.29 -7.78 2.09
C MET A 549 14.51 -7.92 3.40
N ALA A 550 13.24 -8.31 3.33
CA ALA A 550 12.41 -8.52 4.53
C ALA A 550 12.98 -9.62 5.44
N GLN A 551 13.42 -10.75 4.86
CA GLN A 551 14.02 -11.85 5.60
C GLN A 551 15.31 -11.45 6.33
N VAL A 552 16.22 -10.74 5.65
CA VAL A 552 17.48 -10.29 6.28
C VAL A 552 17.22 -9.28 7.39
N GLU A 553 16.23 -8.39 7.26
CA GLU A 553 15.85 -7.48 8.36
C GLU A 553 15.28 -8.23 9.56
N ILE A 554 14.41 -9.22 9.36
CA ILE A 554 13.86 -10.04 10.44
C ILE A 554 15.00 -10.78 11.16
N GLN A 555 15.89 -11.45 10.43
CA GLN A 555 17.03 -12.18 11.00
C GLN A 555 17.98 -11.25 11.76
N SER A 556 18.30 -10.08 11.19
CA SER A 556 19.16 -9.08 11.84
C SER A 556 18.54 -8.52 13.12
N SER A 557 17.23 -8.28 13.10
CA SER A 557 16.46 -7.78 14.25
C SER A 557 16.36 -8.84 15.37
N GLU A 558 16.03 -10.08 15.02
CA GLU A 558 15.94 -11.19 15.99
C GLU A 558 17.30 -11.45 16.65
N ALA A 559 18.37 -11.49 15.87
CA ALA A 559 19.71 -11.63 16.41
C ALA A 559 20.08 -10.47 17.35
N ALA A 560 19.79 -9.22 16.99
CA ALA A 560 20.04 -8.08 17.86
C ALA A 560 19.27 -8.15 19.20
N SER A 561 18.01 -8.63 19.16
CA SER A 561 17.16 -8.75 20.35
C SER A 561 17.59 -9.86 21.32
N GLN A 562 18.32 -10.87 20.86
CA GLN A 562 18.85 -11.94 21.73
C GLN A 562 20.04 -11.50 22.59
N PHE A 563 20.80 -10.48 22.15
CA PHE A 563 21.95 -9.96 22.90
C PHE A 563 21.63 -8.81 23.85
N TYR A 564 20.48 -8.14 23.65
CA TYR A 564 19.96 -7.10 24.54
C TYR A 564 18.45 -7.34 24.74
N PRO A 565 18.04 -8.06 25.79
CA PRO A 565 16.62 -8.14 26.12
C PRO A 565 16.13 -6.73 26.47
N LEU A 566 15.10 -6.27 25.75
CA LEU A 566 14.39 -5.01 25.98
C LEU A 566 13.75 -4.95 27.36
#